data_AF-A0A822GRI8-F1
#
_entry.id   AF-A0A822GRI8-F1
#
_cell.length_a   1.000
_cell.length_b   1.000
_cell.length_c   1.000
_cell.angle_alpha   90.00
_cell.angle_beta   90.00
_cell.angle_gamma   90.00
#
_symmetry.space_group_name_H-M   'P 1'
#
loop_
_entity.id
_entity.type
_entity.pdbx_description
1 polymer ?
#
loop_
_entity_poly.entity_id
_entity_poly.type
_entity_poly.pdbx_seq_one_letter_code
_entity_poly.pdbx_strand_id
1 'polypeptide(L)'
;NQAIIRCCSHPLKSTVEQQIESVEPDISEEQAKSLLAIGKTITYENYIPLWKIILNVTSLKEFDTSTYPIFDRQNMLVSLYDEMIDSILHIINRLDLKKTEDENDDGTTTTDPVFGMKPVKPKDFEIFYNLVDFC
;
A
#
# COMPACT_ATOMS: atom_id res chain seq x y z
N ASN A 1 1.07 7.69 12.32
CA ASN A 1 0.87 8.37 11.00
C ASN A 1 1.96 8.18 9.94
N GLN A 2 3.23 8.54 10.16
CA GLN A 2 4.23 8.54 9.05
C GLN A 2 4.59 7.15 8.48
N ALA A 3 4.42 6.07 9.25
CA ALA A 3 4.78 4.73 8.80
C ALA A 3 3.90 4.24 7.64
N ILE A 4 2.58 4.39 7.75
CA ILE A 4 1.63 3.94 6.72
C ILE A 4 1.80 4.76 5.44
N ILE A 5 1.95 6.09 5.56
CA ILE A 5 2.21 6.96 4.42
C ILE A 5 3.46 6.50 3.65
N ARG A 6 4.55 6.17 4.36
CA ARG A 6 5.77 5.68 3.72
C ARG A 6 5.59 4.31 3.06
N CYS A 7 4.79 3.42 3.62
CA CYS A 7 4.47 2.14 3.00
C CYS A 7 3.72 2.35 1.68
N CYS A 8 2.74 3.26 1.66
CA CYS A 8 1.87 3.48 0.50
C CYS A 8 2.44 4.46 -0.53
N SER A 9 3.53 5.17 -0.22
CA SER A 9 4.20 6.10 -1.16
C SER A 9 5.20 5.42 -2.10
N HIS A 10 5.40 4.11 -1.95
CA HIS A 10 6.24 3.32 -2.85
C HIS A 10 5.58 3.10 -4.21
N PRO A 11 6.34 2.74 -5.26
CA PRO A 11 5.77 2.41 -6.55
C PRO A 11 4.70 1.31 -6.46
N LEU A 12 3.68 1.38 -7.31
CA LEU A 12 2.66 0.35 -7.43
C LEU A 12 3.29 -0.99 -7.82
N LYS A 13 2.85 -2.07 -7.17
CA LYS A 13 3.29 -3.43 -7.48
C LYS A 13 3.18 -3.75 -8.97
N SER A 14 2.04 -3.44 -9.59
CA SER A 14 1.80 -3.68 -11.02
C SER A 14 2.77 -2.91 -11.92
N THR A 15 3.14 -1.68 -11.55
CA THR A 15 4.14 -0.90 -12.29
C THR A 15 5.53 -1.53 -12.19
N VAL A 16 5.90 -2.06 -11.02
CA VAL A 16 7.19 -2.72 -10.85
C VAL A 16 7.23 -4.08 -11.56
N GLU A 17 6.14 -4.85 -11.52
CA GLU A 17 6.01 -6.12 -12.26
C GLU A 17 6.13 -5.91 -13.77
N GLN A 18 5.46 -4.89 -14.33
CA GLN A 18 5.59 -4.53 -15.74
C GLN A 18 7.01 -4.12 -16.13
N GLN A 19 7.71 -3.39 -15.25
CA GLN A 19 9.11 -3.01 -15.49
C GLN A 19 10.02 -4.25 -15.53
N ILE A 20 9.78 -5.24 -14.68
CA ILE A 20 10.56 -6.48 -14.64
C ILE A 20 10.25 -7.36 -15.87
N GLU A 21 8.99 -7.54 -16.24
CA GLU A 21 8.58 -8.28 -17.46
C GLU A 21 9.18 -7.67 -18.73
N SER A 22 9.32 -6.34 -18.79
CA SER A 22 9.93 -5.66 -19.93
C SER A 22 11.44 -5.90 -20.06
N VAL A 23 12.11 -6.29 -18.97
CA VAL A 23 13.56 -6.55 -18.92
C VAL A 23 13.86 -8.04 -19.04
N GLU A 24 13.01 -8.92 -18.50
CA GLU A 24 13.16 -10.38 -18.55
C GLU A 24 11.80 -11.09 -18.76
N PRO A 25 11.40 -11.39 -20.01
CA PRO A 25 10.06 -11.93 -20.32
C PRO A 25 9.84 -13.41 -19.99
N ASP A 26 10.80 -14.10 -19.35
CA ASP A 26 10.81 -15.57 -19.22
C ASP A 26 11.08 -16.08 -17.79
N ILE A 27 10.84 -15.24 -16.78
CA ILE A 27 11.06 -15.60 -15.37
C ILE A 27 9.76 -16.04 -14.67
N SER A 28 9.87 -17.07 -13.84
CA SER A 28 8.77 -17.56 -12.98
C SER A 28 8.33 -16.49 -11.97
N GLU A 29 7.06 -16.53 -11.53
CA GLU A 29 6.50 -15.62 -10.51
C GLU A 29 7.33 -15.57 -9.22
N GLU A 30 7.96 -16.70 -8.84
CA GLU A 30 8.87 -16.76 -7.69
C GLU A 30 10.22 -16.07 -7.95
N GLN A 31 10.71 -16.11 -9.19
CA GLN A 31 11.93 -15.43 -9.60
C GLN A 31 11.71 -13.92 -9.72
N ALA A 32 10.54 -13.48 -10.19
CA ALA A 32 10.13 -12.07 -10.18
C ALA A 32 10.05 -11.50 -8.76
N LYS A 33 9.46 -12.24 -7.80
CA LYS A 33 9.46 -11.88 -6.38
C LYS A 33 10.88 -11.81 -5.79
N SER A 34 11.75 -12.72 -6.18
CA SER A 34 13.16 -12.70 -5.79
C SER A 34 13.90 -11.51 -6.38
N LEU A 35 13.67 -11.15 -7.64
CA LEU A 35 14.26 -10.00 -8.32
C LEU A 35 13.77 -8.67 -7.74
N LEU A 36 12.49 -8.54 -7.36
CA LEU A 36 11.97 -7.42 -6.56
C LEU A 36 12.75 -7.27 -5.23
N ALA A 37 13.03 -8.39 -4.57
CA ALA A 37 13.79 -8.42 -3.32
C ALA A 37 15.30 -8.14 -3.51
N ILE A 38 15.88 -8.55 -4.64
CA ILE A 38 17.31 -8.36 -4.98
C ILE A 38 17.56 -6.95 -5.54
N GLY A 39 16.57 -6.37 -6.23
CA GLY A 39 16.65 -5.11 -6.96
C GLY A 39 15.99 -3.92 -6.28
N LYS A 40 16.29 -3.65 -5.00
CA LYS A 40 16.06 -2.37 -4.29
C LYS A 40 14.67 -1.70 -4.35
N THR A 41 13.66 -2.30 -4.97
CA THR A 41 12.37 -1.65 -5.19
C THR A 41 11.40 -2.16 -4.14
N ILE A 42 11.26 -1.37 -3.10
CA ILE A 42 10.36 -1.66 -1.98
C ILE A 42 8.94 -1.32 -2.41
N THR A 43 7.99 -2.21 -2.15
CA THR A 43 6.54 -1.99 -2.31
C THR A 43 5.82 -2.15 -0.97
N TYR A 44 4.50 -1.98 -0.94
CA TYR A 44 3.72 -2.22 0.28
C TYR A 44 3.85 -3.67 0.77
N GLU A 45 4.00 -4.66 -0.13
CA GLU A 45 4.07 -6.09 0.21
C GLU A 45 5.24 -6.39 1.15
N ASN A 46 6.37 -5.69 0.99
CA ASN A 46 7.54 -5.88 1.84
C ASN A 46 7.27 -5.51 3.31
N TYR A 47 6.27 -4.67 3.58
CA TYR A 47 5.89 -4.29 4.93
C TYR A 47 4.86 -5.24 5.56
N ILE A 48 4.12 -6.02 4.76
CA ILE A 48 3.07 -6.91 5.26
C ILE A 48 3.58 -7.91 6.31
N PRO A 49 4.74 -8.59 6.15
CA PRO A 49 5.26 -9.48 7.18
C PRO A 49 5.53 -8.76 8.52
N LEU A 50 6.06 -7.53 8.47
CA LEU A 50 6.32 -6.73 9.65
C LEU A 50 5.01 -6.40 10.39
N TRP A 51 4.01 -5.88 9.67
CA TRP A 51 2.72 -5.54 10.26
C TRP A 51 2.01 -6.77 10.82
N LYS A 52 2.07 -7.91 10.14
CA LYS A 52 1.55 -9.19 10.67
C LYS A 52 2.19 -9.59 11.99
N ILE A 53 3.50 -9.38 12.17
CA ILE A 53 4.19 -9.68 13.43
C ILE A 53 3.75 -8.71 14.53
N ILE A 54 3.73 -7.40 14.23
CA ILE A 54 3.36 -6.36 15.18
C ILE A 54 1.92 -6.55 15.67
N LEU A 55 0.98 -6.84 14.76
CA LEU A 55 -0.43 -7.03 15.10
C LEU A 55 -0.70 -8.36 15.84
N ASN A 56 0.27 -9.28 15.83
CA ASN A 56 0.21 -10.54 16.58
C ASN A 56 1.10 -10.56 17.83
N VAL A 57 1.50 -9.39 18.35
CA VAL A 57 2.44 -9.25 19.48
C VAL A 57 2.01 -9.98 20.76
N THR A 58 0.71 -10.19 20.94
CA THR A 58 0.14 -10.94 22.07
C THR A 58 0.46 -12.43 22.02
N SER A 59 0.69 -12.98 20.82
CA SER A 59 0.96 -14.40 20.58
C SER A 59 2.46 -14.75 20.51
N LEU A 60 3.34 -13.74 20.51
CA LEU A 60 4.78 -13.92 20.39
C LEU A 60 5.34 -14.55 21.66
N LYS A 61 5.82 -15.80 21.53
CA LYS A 61 6.44 -16.59 22.61
C LYS A 61 7.79 -16.03 23.05
N GLU A 62 8.41 -15.20 22.21
CA GLU A 62 9.73 -14.60 22.44
C GLU A 62 9.69 -13.47 23.48
N PHE A 63 8.52 -12.89 23.73
CA PHE A 63 8.37 -11.88 24.76
C PHE A 63 8.17 -12.55 26.12
N ASP A 64 9.11 -12.30 27.03
CA ASP A 64 9.00 -12.70 28.42
C ASP A 64 7.74 -12.08 29.07
N THR A 65 6.85 -12.95 29.56
CA THR A 65 5.60 -12.56 30.22
C THR A 65 5.82 -11.93 31.58
N SER A 66 7.01 -12.12 32.19
CA SER A 66 7.37 -11.46 33.45
C SER A 66 7.73 -9.99 33.25
N THR A 67 8.34 -9.66 32.11
CA THR A 67 8.72 -8.29 31.74
C THR A 67 7.57 -7.54 31.06
N TYR A 68 6.80 -8.22 30.22
CA TYR A 68 5.66 -7.64 29.49
C TYR A 68 4.40 -8.47 29.73
N PRO A 69 3.55 -8.10 30.70
CA PRO A 69 2.29 -8.78 30.96
C PRO A 69 1.41 -8.84 29.71
N ILE A 70 0.65 -9.93 29.55
CA ILE A 70 -0.27 -10.13 28.42
C ILE A 70 -1.29 -8.99 28.31
N PHE A 71 -1.76 -8.48 29.46
CA PHE A 71 -2.69 -7.36 29.53
C PHE A 71 -2.12 -6.08 28.91
N ASP A 72 -0.85 -5.75 29.21
CA ASP A 72 -0.20 -4.56 28.65
C ASP A 72 0.01 -4.71 27.15
N ARG A 73 0.35 -5.92 26.67
CA ARG A 73 0.44 -6.22 25.23
C ARG A 73 -0.90 -6.06 24.52
N GLN A 74 -2.00 -6.48 25.14
CA GLN A 74 -3.35 -6.30 24.59
C GLN A 74 -3.74 -4.83 24.51
N ASN A 75 -3.49 -4.05 25.57
CA ASN A 75 -3.76 -2.62 25.58
C ASN A 75 -2.93 -1.86 24.52
N MET A 76 -1.65 -2.24 24.38
CA MET A 76 -0.79 -1.72 23.33
C MET A 76 -1.34 -2.07 21.94
N LEU A 77 -1.80 -3.30 21.74
CA LEU A 77 -2.38 -3.74 20.48
C LEU A 77 -3.64 -2.95 20.12
N VAL A 78 -4.56 -2.75 21.07
CA VAL A 78 -5.77 -1.91 20.87
C VAL A 78 -5.38 -0.49 20.48
N SER A 79 -4.47 0.13 21.26
CA SER A 79 -4.01 1.50 20.99
C SER A 79 -3.34 1.63 19.62
N LEU A 80 -2.58 0.60 19.21
CA LEU A 80 -1.94 0.57 17.90
C LEU A 80 -2.97 0.44 16.78
N TYR A 81 -3.98 -0.43 16.94
CA TYR A 81 -5.07 -0.56 15.96
C TYR A 81 -5.84 0.75 15.82
N ASP A 82 -6.22 1.39 16.92
CA ASP A 82 -6.93 2.67 16.91
C ASP A 82 -6.14 3.74 16.16
N GLU A 83 -4.84 3.90 16.47
CA GLU A 83 -3.96 4.85 15.80
C GLU A 83 -3.71 4.48 14.32
N MET A 84 -3.64 3.19 14.00
CA MET A 84 -3.48 2.71 12.62
C MET A 84 -4.72 3.06 11.78
N ILE A 85 -5.92 2.79 12.29
CA ILE A 85 -7.18 3.13 11.62
C ILE A 85 -7.33 4.65 11.49
N ASP A 86 -7.06 5.41 12.54
CA ASP A 86 -7.11 6.88 12.48
C ASP A 86 -6.12 7.43 11.45
N SER A 87 -4.90 6.88 11.40
CA SER A 87 -3.92 7.20 10.37
C SER A 87 -4.44 6.93 8.95
N ILE A 88 -5.06 5.77 8.71
CA ILE A 88 -5.60 5.39 7.40
C ILE A 88 -6.71 6.37 7.00
N LEU A 89 -7.65 6.64 7.90
CA LEU A 89 -8.74 7.60 7.67
C LEU A 89 -8.20 9.00 7.40
N HIS A 90 -7.17 9.43 8.13
CA HIS A 90 -6.54 10.72 7.90
C HIS A 90 -5.89 10.81 6.52
N ILE A 91 -5.23 9.75 6.06
CA ILE A 91 -4.64 9.69 4.72
C ILE A 91 -5.73 9.80 3.67
N ILE A 92 -6.78 8.96 3.74
CA ILE A 92 -7.90 8.97 2.78
C ILE A 92 -8.52 10.36 2.68
N ASN A 93 -8.75 11.03 3.81
CA ASN A 93 -9.33 12.37 3.84
C ASN A 93 -8.42 13.47 3.25
N ARG A 94 -7.12 13.21 3.11
CA ARG A 94 -6.14 14.17 2.57
C ARG A 94 -5.83 13.95 1.10
N LEU A 95 -6.15 12.78 0.53
CA LEU A 95 -5.91 12.46 -0.87
C LEU A 95 -6.86 13.24 -1.79
N ASP A 96 -6.33 13.78 -2.88
CA ASP A 96 -7.10 14.50 -3.89
C ASP A 96 -7.46 13.59 -5.06
N LEU A 97 -8.56 12.83 -4.89
CA LEU A 97 -9.03 11.83 -5.84
C LEU A 97 -9.95 12.41 -6.93
N LYS A 98 -9.81 13.69 -7.25
CA LYS A 98 -10.60 14.35 -8.30
C LYS A 98 -10.13 13.92 -9.69
N LYS A 99 -11.09 13.86 -10.60
CA LYS A 99 -10.87 13.63 -12.04
C LYS A 99 -11.31 14.86 -12.82
N THR A 100 -10.59 15.16 -13.90
CA THR A 100 -10.88 16.23 -14.86
C THR A 100 -11.00 15.63 -16.25
N GLU A 101 -11.89 16.20 -17.06
CA GLU A 101 -12.06 15.83 -18.47
C GLU A 101 -10.84 16.31 -19.28
N ASP A 102 -10.40 15.48 -20.21
CA ASP A 102 -9.31 15.80 -21.14
C ASP A 102 -9.84 16.78 -22.20
N GLU A 103 -9.38 18.04 -22.19
CA GLU A 103 -9.85 19.10 -23.09
C GLU A 103 -9.54 18.83 -24.59
N ASN A 104 -8.80 17.76 -24.90
CA ASN A 104 -8.40 17.36 -26.26
C ASN A 104 -9.26 16.24 -26.86
N ASP A 105 -10.37 15.84 -26.22
CA ASP A 105 -11.25 14.80 -26.77
C ASP A 105 -12.15 15.39 -27.87
N ASP A 106 -11.75 15.13 -29.12
CA ASP A 106 -12.33 15.64 -30.36
C ASP A 106 -13.68 14.96 -30.67
N GLY A 107 -14.69 15.22 -29.83
CA GLY A 107 -16.10 14.94 -30.13
C GLY A 107 -16.48 13.46 -30.23
N THR A 108 -15.69 12.55 -29.67
CA THR A 108 -15.99 11.11 -29.68
C THR A 108 -17.20 10.81 -28.79
N THR A 109 -18.37 10.52 -29.38
CA THR A 109 -19.58 10.16 -28.62
C THR A 109 -19.42 8.77 -28.01
N THR A 110 -18.89 8.73 -26.80
CA THR A 110 -18.73 7.54 -25.98
C THR A 110 -19.90 7.38 -25.01
N THR A 111 -20.36 6.15 -24.80
CA THR A 111 -21.36 5.82 -23.77
C THR A 111 -20.71 5.55 -22.41
N ASP A 112 -19.38 5.52 -22.34
CA ASP A 112 -18.64 5.29 -21.10
C ASP A 112 -18.58 6.60 -20.27
N PRO A 113 -19.20 6.66 -19.09
CA PRO A 113 -19.24 7.86 -18.25
C PRO A 113 -17.87 8.26 -17.66
N VAL A 114 -16.84 7.44 -17.86
CA VAL A 114 -15.47 7.68 -17.37
C VAL A 114 -14.48 7.94 -18.52
N PHE A 115 -14.96 7.92 -19.77
CA PHE A 115 -14.13 8.19 -20.93
C PHE A 115 -13.55 9.60 -20.88
N GLY A 116 -12.26 9.74 -21.23
CA GLY A 116 -11.57 11.02 -21.20
C GLY A 116 -11.32 11.59 -19.79
N MET A 117 -11.67 10.89 -18.71
CA MET A 117 -11.36 11.36 -17.36
C MET A 117 -9.92 11.04 -16.96
N LYS A 118 -9.17 12.08 -16.57
CA LYS A 118 -7.81 11.95 -16.02
C LYS A 118 -7.76 12.39 -14.56
N PRO A 119 -6.97 11.73 -13.71
CA PRO A 119 -6.77 12.14 -12.33
C PRO A 119 -6.04 13.49 -12.26
N VAL A 120 -6.53 14.41 -11.41
CA VAL A 120 -5.89 15.72 -11.17
C VAL A 120 -4.52 15.53 -10.51
N LYS A 121 -4.40 14.55 -9.62
CA LYS A 121 -3.15 14.14 -8.98
C LYS A 121 -2.92 12.64 -9.13
N PRO A 122 -2.27 12.18 -10.21
CA PRO A 122 -2.02 10.75 -10.45
C PRO A 122 -1.35 10.02 -9.28
N LYS A 123 -0.41 10.69 -8.59
CA LYS A 123 0.29 10.14 -7.42
C LYS A 123 -0.62 9.86 -6.23
N ASP A 124 -1.66 10.67 -6.02
CA ASP A 124 -2.61 10.46 -4.93
C ASP A 124 -3.44 9.20 -5.18
N PHE A 125 -3.70 8.88 -6.46
CA PHE A 125 -4.33 7.61 -6.85
C PHE A 125 -3.38 6.42 -6.63
N GLU A 126 -2.09 6.55 -6.94
CA GLU A 126 -1.10 5.49 -6.65
C GLU A 126 -1.04 5.18 -5.14
N ILE A 127 -0.98 6.22 -4.30
CA ILE A 127 -1.02 6.06 -2.84
C ILE A 127 -2.32 5.41 -2.40
N PHE A 128 -3.45 5.80 -2.99
CA PHE A 128 -4.75 5.20 -2.69
C PHE A 128 -4.78 3.71 -3.02
N TYR A 129 -4.30 3.30 -4.20
CA TYR A 129 -4.25 1.89 -4.58
C TYR A 129 -3.35 1.08 -3.64
N ASN A 130 -2.14 1.56 -3.35
CA ASN A 130 -1.26 0.90 -2.39
C ASN A 130 -1.89 0.82 -0.99
N LEU A 131 -2.66 1.82 -0.58
CA LEU A 131 -3.34 1.85 0.72
C LEU A 131 -4.47 0.80 0.77
N VAL A 132 -5.26 0.68 -0.29
CA VAL A 132 -6.32 -0.32 -0.41
C VAL A 132 -5.73 -1.73 -0.42
N ASP A 133 -4.64 -1.96 -1.15
CA ASP A 133 -3.98 -3.28 -1.21
C ASP A 133 -3.23 -3.63 0.09
N PHE A 134 -2.80 -2.61 0.85
CA PHE A 134 -2.11 -2.80 2.11
C PHE A 134 -3.03 -3.23 3.26
N CYS A 135 -4.27 -2.72 3.27
CA CYS A 135 -5.25 -2.99 4.34
C CYS A 135 -5.82 -4.41 4.25
#